data_AF-A0A7C2PP17-F1
#
_entry.id   AF-A0A7C2PP17-F1
#
_cell.length_a   1.000
_cell.length_b   1.000
_cell.length_c   1.000
_cell.angle_alpha   90.00
_cell.angle_beta   90.00
_cell.angle_gamma   90.00
#
_symmetry.space_group_name_H-M   'P 1'
#
loop_
_entity.id
_entity.type
_entity.pdbx_description
1 polymer ?
#
loop_
_entity_poly.entity_id
_entity_poly.type
_entity_poly.pdbx_seq_one_letter_code
_entity_poly.pdbx_strand_id
1 'polypeptide(L)'
;MLDGILLINKPAGITSHDAVNFIRKRFGINKVGHGGTLDPLATGLLILMLGRATKLCQSIVGLDKEYTVQMTIGFATDTGDLAGQITERAPDCDYNNITEKQIK
;
A
#
# COMPACT_ATOMS: atom_id res chain seq x y z
N MET A 1 -3.60 28.19 9.39
CA MET A 1 -3.55 26.74 9.72
C MET A 1 -3.85 25.99 8.43
N LEU A 2 -3.05 24.99 8.05
CA LEU A 2 -3.23 24.28 6.78
C LEU A 2 -4.18 23.10 6.98
N ASP A 3 -5.39 23.21 6.43
CA ASP A 3 -6.42 22.18 6.43
C ASP A 3 -6.65 21.72 4.99
N GLY A 4 -6.79 20.42 4.76
CA GLY A 4 -7.10 19.91 3.43
C GLY A 4 -6.75 18.45 3.20
N ILE A 5 -6.93 18.02 1.96
CA ILE A 5 -6.52 16.70 1.49
C ILE A 5 -5.28 16.88 0.60
N LEU A 6 -4.26 16.07 0.87
CA LEU A 6 -3.05 16.00 0.08
C LEU A 6 -2.94 14.61 -0.54
N LEU A 7 -2.91 14.55 -1.86
CA LEU A 7 -2.71 13.32 -2.61
C LEU A 7 -1.21 13.18 -2.89
N ILE A 8 -0.60 12.09 -2.45
CA ILE A 8 0.80 11.80 -2.75
C ILE A 8 0.93 10.50 -3.52
N ASN A 9 1.93 10.43 -4.39
CA ASN A 9 2.44 9.16 -4.89
C ASN A 9 3.47 8.65 -3.87
N LYS A 10 3.08 7.70 -3.02
CA LYS A 10 3.97 7.09 -2.02
C LYS A 10 5.05 6.29 -2.76
N PRO A 11 6.35 6.55 -2.53
CA PRO A 11 7.40 5.70 -3.06
C PRO A 11 7.42 4.34 -2.34
N ALA A 12 8.09 3.37 -2.96
CA ALA A 12 8.39 2.09 -2.33
C ALA A 12 9.42 2.29 -1.21
N GLY A 13 9.42 1.39 -0.22
CA GLY A 13 10.38 1.35 0.88
C GLY A 13 10.02 2.21 2.09
N ILE A 14 8.93 2.98 2.05
CA ILE A 14 8.43 3.73 3.21
C ILE A 14 7.04 3.26 3.61
N THR A 15 6.72 3.32 4.91
CA THR A 15 5.36 3.06 5.40
C THR A 15 4.44 4.26 5.15
N SER A 16 3.12 4.06 5.18
CA SER A 16 2.16 5.18 5.23
C SER A 16 2.39 6.11 6.42
N HIS A 17 2.87 5.57 7.55
CA HIS A 17 3.18 6.33 8.75
C HIS A 17 4.40 7.23 8.56
N ASP A 18 5.43 6.77 7.84
CA ASP A 18 6.59 7.58 7.49
C ASP A 18 6.19 8.79 6.64
N ALA A 19 5.29 8.59 5.67
CA ALA A 19 4.75 9.68 4.86
C ALA A 19 4.01 10.73 5.73
N VAL A 20 3.18 10.27 6.68
CA VAL A 20 2.52 11.15 7.66
C VAL A 20 3.55 11.94 8.46
N ASN A 21 4.57 11.26 9.01
CA ASN A 21 5.61 11.89 9.82
C ASN A 21 6.43 12.91 9.03
N PHE A 22 6.75 12.61 7.78
CA PHE A 22 7.43 13.52 6.87
C PHE A 22 6.62 14.81 6.69
N ILE A 23 5.32 14.71 6.37
CA ILE A 23 4.45 15.88 6.18
C ILE A 23 4.29 16.69 7.47
N ARG A 24 4.09 16.03 8.61
CA ARG A 24 4.01 16.70 9.92
C ARG A 24 5.25 17.55 10.20
N LYS A 25 6.45 16.97 10.04
CA LYS A 25 7.73 17.65 10.28
C LYS A 25 8.01 18.74 9.25
N ARG A 26 7.80 18.44 7.97
CA ARG A 26 8.15 19.34 6.86
C ARG A 26 7.32 20.62 6.82
N PHE A 27 6.06 20.55 7.27
CA PHE A 27 5.10 21.65 7.21
C PHE A 27 4.62 22.14 8.58
N GLY A 28 5.14 21.58 9.68
CA GLY A 28 4.76 21.97 11.04
C GLY A 28 3.27 21.72 11.36
N ILE A 29 2.69 20.66 10.79
CA ILE A 29 1.27 20.34 10.97
C ILE A 29 1.11 19.31 12.08
N ASN A 30 0.42 19.70 13.17
CA ASN A 30 0.25 18.81 14.33
C ASN A 30 -0.65 17.61 14.06
N LYS A 31 -1.67 17.78 13.21
CA LYS A 31 -2.70 16.78 12.96
C LYS A 31 -2.69 16.35 11.49
N VAL A 32 -2.18 15.15 11.25
CA VAL A 32 -2.15 14.52 9.93
C VAL A 32 -2.54 13.05 10.09
N GLY A 33 -3.39 12.54 9.20
CA GLY A 33 -3.71 11.11 9.09
C GLY A 33 -3.66 10.67 7.63
N HIS A 34 -3.72 9.35 7.39
CA HIS A 34 -3.79 8.78 6.04
C HIS A 34 -5.14 8.07 5.82
N GLY A 35 -5.62 8.06 4.57
CA GLY A 35 -6.94 7.58 4.15
C GLY A 35 -7.00 6.07 3.87
N GLY A 36 -6.12 5.29 4.50
CA GLY A 36 -5.88 3.88 4.20
C GLY A 36 -4.40 3.55 4.21
N THR A 37 -4.02 2.38 4.72
CA THR A 37 -2.63 1.93 4.71
C THR A 37 -2.26 1.42 3.33
N LEU A 38 -1.07 1.76 2.87
CA LEU A 38 -0.46 1.22 1.66
C LEU A 38 0.84 0.54 2.08
N ASP A 39 1.04 -0.70 1.65
CA ASP A 39 2.18 -1.51 2.08
C ASP A 39 3.52 -0.84 1.76
N PRO A 40 4.58 -1.12 2.54
CA PRO A 40 5.89 -0.52 2.31
C PRO A 40 6.42 -0.78 0.89
N LEU A 41 6.19 -1.98 0.35
CA LEU A 41 6.59 -2.37 -1.00
C LEU A 41 5.75 -1.70 -2.10
N ALA A 42 4.50 -1.35 -1.79
CA ALA A 42 3.60 -0.77 -2.77
C ALA A 42 3.93 0.71 -3.04
N THR A 43 3.74 1.13 -4.29
CA THR A 43 3.77 2.52 -4.71
C THR A 43 2.36 3.00 -5.08
N GLY A 44 2.17 4.31 -5.16
CA GLY A 44 0.94 4.88 -5.73
C GLY A 44 0.21 5.80 -4.77
N LEU A 45 -1.09 5.96 -4.99
CA LEU A 45 -1.88 6.98 -4.31
C LEU A 45 -1.99 6.70 -2.80
N LEU A 46 -1.47 7.62 -1.99
CA LEU A 46 -1.76 7.72 -0.57
C LEU A 46 -2.45 9.06 -0.29
N ILE A 47 -3.66 8.99 0.24
CA ILE A 47 -4.45 10.17 0.60
C ILE A 47 -4.07 10.59 2.02
N LEU A 48 -3.62 11.83 2.20
CA LEU A 48 -3.32 12.41 3.50
C LEU A 48 -4.36 13.48 3.85
N MET A 49 -4.84 13.45 5.09
CA MET A 49 -5.78 14.43 5.63
C MET A 49 -5.06 15.33 6.63
N LEU A 50 -5.14 16.63 6.42
CA LEU A 50 -4.43 17.65 7.19
C LEU A 50 -5.41 18.45 8.04
N GLY A 51 -5.09 18.63 9.32
CA GLY A 51 -5.86 19.46 10.24
C GLY A 51 -7.31 18.98 10.38
N ARG A 52 -8.27 19.87 10.10
CA ARG A 52 -9.71 19.58 10.19
C ARG A 52 -10.17 18.51 9.20
N ALA A 53 -9.47 18.32 8.10
CA ALA A 53 -9.83 17.31 7.09
C ALA A 53 -9.73 15.88 7.62
N THR A 54 -9.00 15.62 8.72
CA THR A 54 -8.97 14.27 9.33
C THR A 54 -10.34 13.78 9.78
N LYS A 55 -11.33 14.68 9.93
CA LYS A 55 -12.72 14.32 10.23
C LYS A 55 -13.37 13.51 9.10
N LEU A 56 -12.83 13.57 7.88
CA LEU A 56 -13.31 12.84 6.71
C LEU A 56 -12.75 11.40 6.62
N CYS A 57 -11.96 10.97 7.60
CA CYS A 57 -11.25 9.68 7.57
C CYS A 57 -12.17 8.51 7.24
N GLN A 58 -13.32 8.40 7.91
CA GLN A 58 -14.25 7.29 7.71
C GLN A 58 -14.80 7.24 6.27
N SER A 59 -15.11 8.39 5.68
CA SER A 59 -15.59 8.48 4.30
C SER A 59 -14.51 8.13 3.30
N ILE A 60 -13.25 8.54 3.53
CA ILE A 60 -12.13 8.30 2.62
C ILE A 60 -11.68 6.83 2.67
N VAL A 61 -11.56 6.26 3.87
CA VAL A 61 -11.15 4.85 4.05
C VAL A 61 -12.14 3.90 3.40
N GLY A 62 -13.43 4.25 3.40
CA GLY A 62 -14.52 3.47 2.80
C GLY A 62 -14.63 3.56 1.28
N LEU A 63 -13.80 4.35 0.60
CA LEU A 63 -13.81 4.41 -0.86
C LEU A 63 -13.23 3.14 -1.47
N ASP A 64 -13.73 2.80 -2.66
CA ASP A 64 -13.17 1.77 -3.51
C ASP A 64 -11.71 2.08 -3.87
N LYS A 65 -10.93 1.02 -4.06
CA LYS A 65 -9.50 1.10 -4.35
C LYS A 65 -9.20 0.15 -5.50
N GLU A 66 -8.34 0.62 -6.40
CA GLU A 66 -7.89 -0.15 -7.54
C GLU A 66 -6.38 -0.34 -7.44
N TYR A 67 -5.93 -1.55 -7.75
CA TYR A 67 -4.53 -1.93 -7.67
C TYR A 67 -4.11 -2.64 -8.95
N THR A 68 -2.94 -2.29 -9.46
CA THR A 68 -2.20 -3.12 -10.40
C THR A 68 -1.17 -3.92 -9.62
N VAL A 69 -1.23 -5.24 -9.73
CA VAL A 69 -0.34 -6.15 -9.00
C VAL A 69 0.37 -7.08 -9.98
N GLN A 70 1.59 -7.47 -9.63
CA GLN A 70 2.30 -8.56 -10.28
C GLN A 70 2.53 -9.66 -9.25
N MET A 71 2.09 -10.86 -9.56
CA MET A 71 2.26 -12.04 -8.71
C MET A 71 3.23 -13.01 -9.37
N THR A 72 4.03 -13.70 -8.56
CA THR A 72 4.83 -14.83 -9.01
C THR A 72 4.20 -16.11 -8.49
N ILE A 73 4.00 -17.09 -9.36
CA ILE A 73 3.40 -18.39 -9.01
C ILE A 73 4.54 -19.40 -8.77
N GLY A 74 4.32 -20.33 -7.83
CA GLY A 74 5.23 -21.46 -7.60
C GLY A 74 5.94 -21.47 -6.25
N PHE A 75 5.75 -20.44 -5.43
CA PHE A 75 6.19 -20.42 -4.04
C PHE A 75 5.30 -19.52 -3.18
N ALA A 76 5.33 -19.73 -1.88
CA ALA A 76 4.70 -18.89 -0.88
C ALA A 76 5.76 -18.29 0.05
N THR A 77 5.46 -17.12 0.61
CA THR A 77 6.27 -16.48 1.64
C THR A 77 5.45 -16.27 2.91
N ASP A 78 6.12 -16.10 4.05
CA ASP A 78 5.49 -15.84 5.35
C ASP A 78 4.75 -14.49 5.43
N THR A 79 5.13 -13.50 4.61
CA THR A 79 4.47 -12.19 4.51
C THR A 79 3.45 -12.11 3.37
N GLY A 80 3.37 -13.12 2.49
CA GLY A 80 2.52 -13.10 1.30
C GLY A 80 3.02 -12.15 0.19
N ASP A 81 4.23 -11.60 0.34
CA ASP A 81 4.89 -10.74 -0.64
C ASP A 81 6.38 -11.07 -0.78
N LEU A 82 7.10 -10.29 -1.60
CA LEU A 82 8.51 -10.51 -1.89
C LEU A 82 9.48 -10.12 -0.76
N ALA A 83 9.01 -9.49 0.32
CA ALA A 83 9.86 -9.18 1.47
C ALA A 83 10.00 -10.35 2.47
N GLY A 84 9.10 -11.33 2.39
CA GLY A 84 9.07 -12.48 3.29
C GLY A 84 10.07 -13.58 2.96
N GLN A 85 10.22 -14.51 3.91
CA GLN A 85 10.98 -15.74 3.71
C GLN A 85 10.09 -16.79 3.03
N ILE A 86 10.67 -17.56 2.12
CA ILE A 86 9.95 -18.63 1.42
C ILE A 86 9.57 -19.73 2.42
N THR A 87 8.29 -20.05 2.49
CA THR A 87 7.73 -21.08 3.38
C THR A 87 7.38 -22.36 2.64
N GLU A 88 7.04 -22.25 1.35
CA GLU A 88 6.65 -23.38 0.51
C GLU A 88 7.12 -23.15 -0.93
N ARG A 89 7.47 -24.25 -1.62
CA ARG A 89 7.75 -24.26 -3.07
C ARG A 89 6.95 -25.40 -3.70
N ALA A 90 6.37 -25.12 -4.87
CA ALA A 90 5.72 -26.16 -5.65
C ALA A 90 6.75 -27.22 -6.10
N PRO A 91 6.43 -28.52 -5.99
CA PRO A 91 7.25 -29.58 -6.58
C PRO A 91 7.20 -29.48 -8.11
N ASP A 92 8.33 -29.73 -8.77
CA ASP A 92 8.50 -29.71 -10.24
C ASP A 92 8.07 -28.39 -10.92
N CYS A 93 9.05 -27.49 -11.10
CA CYS A 93 8.89 -26.13 -11.61
C CYS A 93 8.58 -26.03 -13.13
N ASP A 94 7.75 -26.91 -13.69
CA ASP A 94 7.30 -26.79 -15.08
C ASP A 94 6.02 -25.95 -15.17
N TYR A 95 6.21 -24.65 -15.35
CA TYR A 95 5.11 -23.70 -15.49
C TYR A 95 4.55 -23.62 -16.93
N ASN A 96 5.14 -24.35 -17.89
CA ASN A 96 4.72 -24.26 -19.30
C ASN A 96 3.32 -24.81 -19.55
N ASN A 97 2.81 -25.64 -18.64
CA ASN A 97 1.48 -26.24 -18.72
C ASN A 97 0.40 -25.46 -17.95
N ILE A 98 0.74 -24.33 -17.31
CA ILE A 98 -0.23 -23.49 -16.62
C ILE A 98 -0.99 -22.66 -17.66
N THR A 99 -2.31 -22.81 -17.66
CA THR A 99 -3.22 -22.06 -18.54
C THR A 99 -3.88 -20.89 -17.82
N GLU A 100 -4.31 -19.85 -18.55
CA GLU A 100 -5.05 -18.74 -17.94
C GLU A 100 -6.31 -19.19 -17.19
N LYS A 101 -6.98 -20.26 -17.65
CA LYS A 101 -8.18 -20.81 -17.02
C LYS A 101 -7.89 -21.44 -15.65
N GLN A 102 -6.65 -21.80 -15.37
CA GLN A 102 -6.25 -22.31 -14.06
C GLN A 102 -5.85 -21.18 -13.09
N ILE A 103 -5.64 -19.96 -13.62
CA ILE A 103 -5.27 -18.76 -12.85
C ILE A 103 -6.50 -17.89 -12.55
N LYS A 104 -7.46 -17.80 -13.49
CA LYS A 104 -8.73 -17.05 -13.39
C LYS A 104 -9.86 -17.93 -12.86
#